data_AF-A0A6N7M990-F1
#
_entry.id   AF-A0A6N7M990-F1
#
_cell.length_a   1.000
_cell.length_b   1.000
_cell.length_c   1.000
_cell.angle_alpha   90.00
_cell.angle_beta   90.00
_cell.angle_gamma   90.00
#
_symmetry.space_group_name_H-M   'P 1'
#
loop_
_entity.id
_entity.type
_entity.pdbx_description
1 polymer ?
#
loop_
_entity_poly.entity_id
_entity_poly.type
_entity_poly.pdbx_seq_one_letter_code
_entity_poly.pdbx_strand_id
1 'polypeptide(L)'
;MKLELADGRSFNNPDRKTVENALDSLDRDDNGHAILDAGSFIQTATTSEGYLLEYRDNSGYFKSKKEDLSLDIVKKAFISFLEGDDSWRGSTAWVTAEDGEGKVAGDSSSSSQNSGKDDFVGDIVNNIKKSVKRNISRKIGRFFKF
;
A
#
# COMPACT_ATOMS: atom_id res chain seq x y z
N MET A 1 18.78 -0.17 0.02
CA MET A 1 17.46 -0.35 0.65
C MET A 1 17.14 0.88 1.51
N LYS A 2 15.91 1.36 1.51
CA LYS A 2 15.47 2.58 2.21
C LYS A 2 14.04 2.40 2.73
N LEU A 3 13.79 2.80 3.98
CA LEU A 3 12.45 2.90 4.56
C LEU A 3 12.01 4.36 4.56
N GLU A 4 10.79 4.64 4.12
CA GLU A 4 10.16 5.95 4.12
C GLU A 4 8.80 5.88 4.82
N LEU A 5 8.48 6.91 5.58
CA LEU A 5 7.22 7.08 6.32
C LEU A 5 6.45 8.27 5.77
N ALA A 6 5.14 8.30 6.01
CA ALA A 6 4.26 9.37 5.52
C ALA A 6 4.62 10.75 6.07
N ASP A 7 5.18 10.80 7.28
CA ASP A 7 5.64 12.03 7.93
C ASP A 7 6.97 12.57 7.39
N GLY A 8 7.52 11.96 6.34
CA GLY A 8 8.76 12.36 5.69
C GLY A 8 10.03 11.83 6.35
N ARG A 9 9.95 11.11 7.47
CA ARG A 9 11.10 10.39 8.02
C ARG A 9 11.56 9.33 7.04
N SER A 10 12.87 9.19 6.91
CA SER A 10 13.47 8.13 6.09
C SER A 10 14.71 7.55 6.75
N PHE A 11 14.92 6.25 6.53
CA PHE A 11 16.03 5.49 7.08
C PHE A 11 16.75 4.76 5.96
N ASN A 12 18.05 5.03 5.81
CA ASN A 12 18.90 4.33 4.85
C ASN A 12 19.40 3.03 5.47
N ASN A 13 19.23 1.92 4.75
CA ASN A 13 19.61 0.57 5.20
C ASN A 13 19.11 0.26 6.63
N PRO A 14 17.79 0.32 6.87
CA PRO A 14 17.23 0.15 8.20
C PRO A 14 17.50 -1.26 8.74
N ASP A 15 17.75 -1.38 10.03
CA ASP A 15 17.76 -2.68 10.69
C ASP A 15 16.34 -3.12 11.06
N ARG A 16 16.21 -4.38 11.47
CA ARG A 16 14.92 -4.97 11.88
C ARG A 16 14.20 -4.12 12.94
N LYS A 17 14.93 -3.68 13.96
CA LYS A 17 14.38 -2.89 15.06
C LYS A 17 13.85 -1.54 14.58
N THR A 18 14.55 -0.90 13.64
CA THR A 18 14.14 0.36 13.02
C THR A 18 12.84 0.17 12.25
N VAL A 19 12.72 -0.90 11.46
CA VAL A 19 11.48 -1.22 10.74
C VAL A 19 10.32 -1.49 11.71
N GLU A 20 10.52 -2.31 12.74
CA GLU A 20 9.48 -2.61 13.74
C GLU A 20 8.99 -1.33 14.44
N ASN A 21 9.91 -0.49 14.91
CA ASN A 21 9.58 0.78 15.58
C ASN A 21 8.89 1.78 14.63
N ALA A 22 9.31 1.82 13.38
CA ALA A 22 8.68 2.68 12.38
C ALA A 22 7.23 2.26 12.12
N LEU A 23 6.98 0.96 11.98
CA LEU A 23 5.64 0.40 11.81
C LEU A 23 4.76 0.58 13.06
N ASP A 24 5.35 0.50 14.25
CA ASP A 24 4.64 0.83 15.50
C ASP A 24 4.22 2.29 15.61
N SER A 25 4.89 3.18 14.87
CA SER A 25 4.56 4.61 14.84
C SER A 25 3.50 4.97 13.80
N LEU A 26 2.98 4.01 13.04
CA LEU A 26 1.93 4.28 12.05
C LEU A 26 0.62 4.63 12.75
N ASP A 27 -0.04 5.67 12.25
CA ASP A 27 -1.34 6.13 12.72
C ASP A 27 -2.20 6.58 11.53
N ARG A 28 -3.49 6.80 11.76
CA ARG A 28 -4.44 7.07 10.68
C ARG A 28 -4.43 8.53 10.19
N ASP A 29 -3.79 9.42 10.93
CA ASP A 29 -3.96 10.86 10.78
C ASP A 29 -2.77 11.47 10.04
N ASP A 30 -1.56 11.26 10.55
CA ASP A 30 -0.34 11.92 10.08
C ASP A 30 0.68 10.93 9.53
N ASN A 31 0.69 9.68 10.05
CA ASN A 31 1.66 8.65 9.68
C ASN A 31 1.02 7.40 9.07
N GLY A 32 0.17 7.60 8.06
CA GLY A 32 -0.70 6.55 7.52
C GLY A 32 -0.08 5.55 6.55
N HIS A 33 1.21 5.65 6.23
CA HIS A 33 1.86 4.68 5.33
C HIS A 33 3.36 4.54 5.59
N ALA A 34 3.90 3.39 5.19
CA ALA A 34 5.33 3.11 5.14
C ALA A 34 5.69 2.38 3.85
N ILE A 35 6.88 2.66 3.31
CA ILE A 35 7.42 2.04 2.09
C ILE A 35 8.84 1.59 2.36
N LEU A 36 9.15 0.31 2.10
CA LEU A 36 10.51 -0.25 2.13
C LEU A 36 10.94 -0.60 0.70
N ASP A 37 11.91 0.14 0.17
CA ASP A 37 12.41 0.03 -1.20
C ASP A 37 13.82 -0.59 -1.23
N ALA A 38 14.01 -1.62 -2.07
CA ALA A 38 15.28 -2.27 -2.39
C ALA A 38 15.46 -2.52 -3.91
N GLY A 39 14.85 -1.71 -4.77
CA GLY A 39 14.71 -1.94 -6.21
C GLY A 39 13.41 -2.66 -6.60
N SER A 40 12.91 -3.50 -5.70
CA SER A 40 11.49 -3.84 -5.51
C SER A 40 10.99 -3.13 -4.26
N PHE A 41 9.68 -3.09 -4.01
CA PHE A 41 9.18 -2.51 -2.76
C PHE A 41 8.08 -3.35 -2.12
N ILE A 42 7.97 -3.20 -0.80
CA ILE A 42 6.78 -3.50 -0.02
C ILE A 42 6.31 -2.21 0.65
N GLN A 43 5.01 -1.98 0.66
CA GLN A 43 4.40 -0.84 1.33
C GLN A 43 3.16 -1.25 2.11
N THR A 44 2.80 -0.41 3.07
CA THR A 44 1.55 -0.53 3.82
C THR A 44 0.88 0.81 3.97
N ALA A 45 -0.45 0.80 4.04
CA ALA A 45 -1.25 1.94 4.43
C ALA A 45 -2.26 1.55 5.51
N THR A 46 -2.47 2.44 6.49
CA THR A 46 -3.54 2.29 7.47
C THR A 46 -4.90 2.42 6.80
N THR A 47 -5.85 1.58 7.19
CA THR A 47 -7.24 1.58 6.70
C THR A 47 -8.21 1.85 7.84
N SER A 48 -9.52 1.68 7.61
CA SER A 48 -10.49 1.78 8.70
C SER A 48 -10.48 0.64 9.70
N GLU A 49 -10.08 -0.53 9.26
CA GLU A 49 -10.18 -1.79 10.01
C GLU A 49 -8.81 -2.41 10.31
N GLY A 50 -7.72 -1.83 9.81
CA GLY A 50 -6.37 -2.36 10.00
C GLY A 50 -5.40 -1.79 8.97
N TYR A 51 -4.77 -2.67 8.19
CA TYR A 51 -3.76 -2.30 7.21
C TYR A 51 -4.01 -2.98 5.87
N LEU A 52 -3.66 -2.27 4.80
CA LEU A 52 -3.50 -2.82 3.46
C LEU A 52 -1.99 -3.02 3.23
N LEU A 53 -1.62 -4.15 2.62
CA LEU A 53 -0.26 -4.40 2.15
C LEU A 53 -0.23 -4.39 0.63
N GLU A 54 0.84 -3.84 0.08
CA GLU A 54 1.10 -3.89 -1.36
C GLU A 54 2.58 -4.12 -1.60
N TYR A 55 2.91 -4.74 -2.72
CA TYR A 55 4.30 -4.92 -3.12
C TYR A 55 4.45 -4.92 -4.62
N ARG A 56 5.63 -4.53 -5.09
CA ARG A 56 6.01 -4.60 -6.49
C ARG A 56 7.33 -5.32 -6.64
N ASP A 57 7.39 -6.23 -7.59
CA ASP A 57 8.61 -6.90 -8.01
C ASP A 57 8.65 -7.02 -9.54
N ASN A 58 9.53 -7.89 -10.06
CA ASN A 58 9.69 -8.12 -11.49
C ASN A 58 8.47 -8.79 -12.15
N SER A 59 7.58 -9.42 -11.36
CA SER A 59 6.39 -10.12 -11.85
C SER A 59 5.16 -9.21 -11.93
N GLY A 60 5.16 -8.08 -11.22
CA GLY A 60 4.08 -7.09 -11.28
C GLY A 60 3.90 -6.31 -10.00
N TYR A 61 2.72 -5.69 -9.89
CA TYR A 61 2.28 -4.95 -8.72
C TYR A 61 1.05 -5.64 -8.13
N PHE A 62 1.12 -5.92 -6.82
CA PHE A 62 0.13 -6.71 -6.12
C PHE A 62 -0.31 -6.01 -4.85
N LYS A 63 -1.56 -6.23 -4.46
CA LYS A 63 -2.13 -5.77 -3.20
C LYS A 63 -2.77 -6.94 -2.45
N SER A 64 -2.81 -6.84 -1.13
CA SER A 64 -3.50 -7.81 -0.31
C SER A 64 -5.00 -7.78 -0.63
N LYS A 65 -5.60 -8.97 -0.72
CA LYS A 65 -7.04 -9.10 -0.95
C LYS A 65 -7.86 -8.55 0.23
N LYS A 66 -7.27 -8.57 1.41
CA LYS A 66 -7.81 -8.05 2.66
C LYS A 66 -7.21 -6.68 2.95
N GLU A 67 -8.03 -5.79 3.50
CA GLU A 67 -7.65 -4.42 3.91
C GLU A 67 -7.69 -4.26 5.44
N ASP A 68 -7.92 -5.34 6.18
CA ASP A 68 -8.03 -5.44 7.63
C ASP A 68 -6.88 -6.26 8.25
N LEU A 69 -5.70 -6.23 7.61
CA LEU A 69 -4.54 -6.95 8.14
C LEU A 69 -4.12 -6.38 9.49
N SER A 70 -3.63 -7.23 10.40
CA SER A 70 -3.09 -6.78 11.67
C SER A 70 -1.67 -6.24 11.51
N LEU A 71 -1.25 -5.37 12.44
CA LEU A 71 0.11 -4.83 12.47
C LEU A 71 1.17 -5.93 12.56
N ASP A 72 0.89 -7.03 13.26
CA ASP A 72 1.81 -8.18 13.34
C ASP A 72 2.05 -8.85 11.98
N ILE A 73 1.02 -8.93 11.14
CA ILE A 73 1.16 -9.47 9.78
C ILE A 73 2.00 -8.51 8.93
N VAL A 74 1.74 -7.20 9.04
CA VAL A 74 2.51 -6.15 8.35
C VAL A 74 3.98 -6.19 8.74
N LYS A 75 4.28 -6.23 10.05
CA LYS A 75 5.65 -6.33 10.57
C LYS A 75 6.36 -7.57 10.03
N LYS A 76 5.73 -8.74 10.12
CA LYS A 76 6.31 -9.98 9.59
C LYS A 76 6.62 -9.84 8.09
N ALA A 77 5.72 -9.28 7.30
CA ALA A 77 5.94 -9.11 5.87
C ALA A 77 7.11 -8.16 5.56
N PHE A 78 7.18 -7.02 6.26
CA PHE A 78 8.28 -6.06 6.09
C PHE A 78 9.63 -6.64 6.54
N ILE A 79 9.68 -7.39 7.64
CA ILE A 79 10.92 -8.02 8.11
C ILE A 79 11.37 -9.13 7.16
N SER A 80 10.47 -10.00 6.71
CA SER A 80 10.83 -11.03 5.73
C SER A 80 11.33 -10.39 4.43
N PHE A 81 10.68 -9.32 3.95
CA PHE A 81 11.14 -8.56 2.77
C PHE A 81 12.53 -7.94 2.98
N LEU A 82 12.78 -7.33 4.15
CA LEU A 82 14.08 -6.79 4.55
C LEU A 82 15.18 -7.86 4.51
N GLU A 83 14.87 -9.07 4.97
CA GLU A 83 15.80 -10.20 5.04
C GLU A 83 15.94 -10.97 3.71
N GLY A 84 15.17 -10.60 2.68
CA GLY A 84 15.15 -11.31 1.39
C GLY A 84 14.46 -12.67 1.44
N ASP A 85 13.63 -12.92 2.48
CA ASP A 85 12.79 -14.10 2.60
C ASP A 85 11.44 -13.84 1.92
N ASP A 86 11.02 -14.70 0.99
CA ASP A 86 9.74 -14.60 0.29
C ASP A 86 8.56 -15.28 1.01
N SER A 87 8.77 -15.88 2.19
CA SER A 87 7.74 -16.61 2.94
C SER A 87 6.51 -15.78 3.29
N TRP A 88 6.65 -14.46 3.40
CA TRP A 88 5.55 -13.53 3.68
C TRP A 88 4.45 -13.55 2.60
N ARG A 89 4.79 -13.90 1.36
CA ARG A 89 3.80 -14.00 0.27
C ARG A 89 2.74 -15.07 0.54
N GLY A 90 3.08 -16.13 1.28
CA GLY A 90 2.14 -17.19 1.66
C GLY A 90 1.26 -16.82 2.86
N SER A 91 1.58 -15.76 3.59
CA SER A 91 0.84 -15.34 4.80
C SER A 91 -0.39 -14.50 4.47
N THR A 92 -0.58 -14.09 3.22
CA THR A 92 -1.67 -13.23 2.77
C THR A 92 -2.09 -13.60 1.35
N ALA A 93 -3.37 -13.45 1.02
CA ALA A 93 -3.85 -13.63 -0.34
C ALA A 93 -3.64 -12.33 -1.14
N TRP A 94 -3.13 -12.43 -2.36
CA TRP A 94 -2.78 -11.30 -3.21
C TRP A 94 -3.65 -11.22 -4.45
N VAL A 95 -3.87 -10.01 -4.95
CA VAL A 95 -4.44 -9.73 -6.26
C VAL A 95 -3.55 -8.74 -6.98
N THR A 96 -3.47 -8.85 -8.30
CA THR A 96 -2.86 -7.83 -9.17
C THR A 96 -3.53 -6.49 -8.93
N ALA A 97 -2.74 -5.44 -8.73
CA ALA A 97 -3.27 -4.10 -8.45
C ALA A 97 -4.05 -3.53 -9.65
N GLU A 98 -3.74 -3.98 -10.88
CA GLU A 98 -4.41 -3.58 -12.12
C GLU A 98 -5.82 -4.17 -12.27
N ASP A 99 -6.11 -5.34 -11.70
CA ASP A 99 -7.43 -6.00 -11.79
C ASP A 99 -8.41 -5.51 -10.70
N GLY A 100 -8.07 -4.42 -10.01
CA GLY A 100 -8.90 -3.80 -8.97
C GLY A 100 -10.12 -3.04 -9.50
N GLU A 101 -10.25 -2.87 -10.82
CA GLU A 101 -11.47 -2.40 -11.48
C GLU A 101 -12.17 -3.60 -12.10
N GLY A 102 -13.39 -3.91 -11.62
CA GLY A 102 -14.20 -4.99 -12.17
C GLY A 102 -14.35 -4.83 -13.68
N LYS A 103 -13.71 -5.72 -14.44
CA LYS A 103 -13.91 -5.81 -15.89
C LYS A 103 -15.29 -6.36 -16.19
N VAL A 104 -16.22 -5.45 -16.48
CA VAL A 104 -17.14 -5.62 -17.60
C VAL A 104 -16.27 -5.66 -18.87
N ALA A 105 -16.50 -6.67 -19.72
CA ALA A 105 -15.74 -6.90 -20.94
C ALA A 105 -15.69 -5.65 -21.83
N GLY A 106 -14.49 -5.29 -22.28
CA GLY A 106 -14.28 -4.15 -23.16
C GLY A 106 -12.85 -4.14 -23.66
N ASP A 107 -12.65 -4.80 -24.80
CA ASP A 107 -11.49 -4.73 -25.69
C ASP A 107 -11.00 -3.29 -25.89
N SER A 108 -9.69 -3.06 -25.76
CA SER A 108 -8.89 -2.21 -26.65
C SER A 108 -7.48 -1.98 -26.09
N SER A 109 -6.52 -2.37 -26.90
CA SER A 109 -5.12 -1.99 -26.90
C SER A 109 -4.91 -0.46 -26.93
N SER A 110 -3.89 0.03 -26.23
CA SER A 110 -2.97 1.03 -26.80
C SER A 110 -1.76 1.29 -25.88
N SER A 111 -0.62 1.36 -26.54
CA SER A 111 0.70 1.79 -26.09
C SER A 111 0.74 3.25 -25.63
N SER A 112 1.56 3.59 -24.63
CA SER A 112 2.35 4.84 -24.63
C SER A 112 3.47 4.89 -23.59
N GLN A 113 4.68 4.90 -24.16
CA GLN A 113 5.89 5.67 -23.85
C GLN A 113 5.89 6.74 -22.72
N ASN A 114 6.95 6.63 -21.89
CA ASN A 114 7.99 7.63 -21.59
C ASN A 114 8.01 8.41 -20.25
N SER A 115 9.24 8.42 -19.70
CA SER A 115 9.93 9.47 -18.92
C SER A 115 9.36 10.02 -17.60
N GLY A 116 10.16 9.92 -16.54
CA GLY A 116 10.08 10.80 -15.36
C GLY A 116 10.35 10.03 -14.08
N LYS A 117 11.59 10.07 -13.58
CA LYS A 117 12.05 9.27 -12.44
C LYS A 117 11.86 9.96 -11.08
N ASP A 118 11.13 11.08 -11.02
CA ASP A 118 11.18 11.97 -9.86
C ASP A 118 9.82 12.26 -9.18
N ASP A 119 8.70 11.67 -9.63
CA ASP A 119 7.36 11.93 -9.05
C ASP A 119 6.58 10.67 -8.61
N PHE A 120 7.24 9.51 -8.52
CA PHE A 120 6.57 8.23 -8.26
C PHE A 120 5.81 8.19 -6.91
N VAL A 121 6.37 8.82 -5.87
CA VAL A 121 5.74 8.91 -4.55
C VAL A 121 4.48 9.79 -4.59
N GLY A 122 4.51 10.88 -5.38
CA GLY A 122 3.39 11.80 -5.53
C GLY A 122 2.17 11.14 -6.18
N ASP A 123 2.39 10.32 -7.22
CA ASP A 123 1.32 9.62 -7.91
C ASP A 123 0.72 8.46 -7.11
N ILE A 124 1.52 7.76 -6.30
CA ILE A 124 1.02 6.73 -5.36
C ILE A 124 0.12 7.38 -4.29
N VAL A 125 0.59 8.45 -3.65
CA VAL A 125 -0.17 9.16 -2.62
C VAL A 125 -1.47 9.74 -3.19
N ASN A 126 -1.44 10.22 -4.44
CA ASN A 126 -2.64 10.73 -5.12
C ASN A 126 -3.65 9.63 -5.47
N ASN A 127 -3.19 8.42 -5.81
CA ASN A 127 -4.08 7.27 -6.05
C ASN A 127 -4.70 6.73 -4.75
N ILE A 128 -3.97 6.72 -3.65
CA ILE A 128 -4.50 6.37 -2.31
C ILE A 128 -5.57 7.38 -1.88
N LYS A 129 -5.29 8.70 -2.01
CA LYS A 129 -6.27 9.76 -1.71
C LYS A 129 -7.55 9.66 -2.55
N LYS A 130 -7.45 9.22 -3.81
CA LYS A 130 -8.61 8.97 -4.69
C LYS A 130 -9.42 7.72 -4.32
N SER A 131 -8.82 6.74 -3.64
CA SER A 131 -9.54 5.55 -3.16
C SER A 131 -10.31 5.83 -1.87
N VAL A 132 -9.70 6.52 -0.91
CA VAL A 132 -10.31 6.84 0.39
C VAL A 132 -11.50 7.81 0.24
N LYS A 133 -11.44 8.78 -0.68
CA LYS A 133 -12.55 9.74 -0.90
C LYS A 133 -13.84 9.12 -1.46
N ARG A 134 -13.82 7.90 -2.01
CA ARG A 134 -15.00 7.30 -2.66
C ARG A 134 -15.89 6.48 -1.73
N ASN A 135 -15.52 6.25 -0.47
CA ASN A 135 -16.29 5.41 0.45
C ASN A 135 -17.12 6.15 1.52
N ILE A 136 -17.13 7.50 1.53
CA ILE A 136 -17.83 8.29 2.57
C ILE A 136 -19.18 8.87 2.11
N SER A 137 -19.55 8.80 0.83
CA SER A 137 -20.78 9.47 0.34
C SER A 137 -22.04 8.62 0.25
N ARG A 138 -22.13 7.47 0.94
CA ARG A 138 -23.33 6.61 0.93
C ARG A 138 -23.90 6.33 2.33
N LYS A 139 -24.16 7.37 3.15
CA LYS A 139 -25.06 7.20 4.31
C LYS A 139 -25.70 8.44 4.94
N ILE A 140 -26.00 9.49 4.18
CA ILE A 140 -26.84 10.60 4.69
C ILE A 140 -27.87 10.95 3.62
N GLY A 141 -29.05 10.34 3.71
CA GLY A 141 -30.11 10.58 2.75
C GLY A 141 -31.34 9.72 3.00
N ARG A 142 -31.91 9.80 4.21
CA ARG A 142 -33.32 9.51 4.51
C ARG A 142 -33.59 9.69 6.01
N PHE A 143 -33.78 10.93 6.44
CA PHE A 143 -34.56 11.26 7.63
C PHE A 143 -34.91 12.74 7.53
N PHE A 144 -35.99 13.07 6.82
CA PHE A 144 -36.87 14.22 7.08
C PHE A 144 -38.06 14.08 6.11
N LYS A 145 -39.22 13.74 6.64
CA LYS A 145 -40.52 14.01 6.01
C LYS A 145 -41.38 14.61 7.11
N PHE A 146 -41.72 15.89 6.93
CA PHE A 146 -42.77 16.61 7.67
C PHE A 146 -44.13 16.01 7.33
#